data_AF-J0WYS3-F1
#
_entry.id   AF-J0WYS3-F1
#
_cell.length_a   1.000
_cell.length_b   1.000
_cell.length_c   1.000
_cell.angle_alpha   90.00
_cell.angle_beta   90.00
_cell.angle_gamma   90.00
#
_symmetry.space_group_name_H-M   'P 1'
#
loop_
_entity.id
_entity.type
_entity.pdbx_description
1 polymer ?
#
loop_
_entity_poly.entity_id
_entity_poly.type
_entity_poly.pdbx_seq_one_letter_code
_entity_poly.pdbx_strand_id
1 'polypeptide(L)'
;MSITKADLLSLFLAVLTIFELGIYVYVKQPAIQDEQFSYKGADHPNAFSVPDMKHVALYQENTVHYPLTSGDDWERLSPRGGLVFLGPEKRPFMLGHFHQMQCLDTIRQVLAHSSTNSSTAGDWKTRHCMNYLRQMVMCRANTRLERSTGLYGAVHNVISEQDHVCLDWRVVYDAVRENHHLYDTGRAPQ
;
A
#
# COMPACT_ATOMS: atom_id res chain seq x y z
N MET A 1 23.80 -15.56 56.08
CA MET A 1 23.34 -14.41 55.28
C MET A 1 21.82 -14.44 55.31
N SER A 2 21.17 -13.47 55.94
CA SER A 2 19.71 -13.49 56.14
C SER A 2 19.03 -12.84 54.92
N ILE A 3 18.13 -13.57 54.27
CA ILE A 3 17.35 -13.04 53.14
C ILE A 3 16.32 -12.05 53.70
N THR A 4 16.41 -10.80 53.29
CA THR A 4 15.46 -9.76 53.69
C THR A 4 14.24 -9.75 52.77
N LYS A 5 13.14 -9.12 53.22
CA LYS A 5 11.96 -8.91 52.38
C LYS A 5 12.27 -8.11 51.09
N ALA A 6 13.27 -7.25 51.13
CA ALA A 6 13.73 -6.48 49.97
C ALA A 6 14.42 -7.38 48.92
N ASP A 7 15.15 -8.41 49.37
CA ASP A 7 15.79 -9.39 48.49
C ASP A 7 14.74 -10.25 47.77
N LEU A 8 13.68 -10.67 48.48
CA LEU A 8 12.55 -11.40 47.89
C LEU A 8 11.76 -10.55 46.88
N LEU A 9 11.53 -9.26 47.17
CA LEU A 9 10.86 -8.34 46.26
C LEU A 9 11.69 -8.11 44.99
N SER A 10 13.01 -7.94 45.14
CA SER A 10 13.93 -7.75 44.01
C SER A 10 13.99 -8.98 43.11
N LEU A 11 14.00 -10.19 43.70
CA LEU A 11 13.94 -11.44 42.95
C LEU A 11 12.62 -11.57 42.17
N PHE A 12 11.49 -11.23 42.79
CA PHE A 12 10.19 -11.28 42.14
C PHE A 12 10.09 -10.31 40.95
N LEU A 13 10.59 -9.08 41.10
CA LEU A 13 10.63 -8.10 40.01
C LEU A 13 11.57 -8.51 38.87
N ALA A 14 12.71 -9.14 39.20
CA ALA A 14 13.63 -9.69 38.20
C ALA A 14 12.97 -10.83 37.40
N VAL A 15 12.23 -11.73 38.06
CA VAL A 15 11.50 -12.80 37.39
C VAL A 15 10.39 -12.25 36.49
N LEU A 16 9.63 -11.26 36.96
CA LEU A 16 8.59 -10.61 36.15
C LEU A 16 9.17 -9.92 34.91
N THR A 17 10.28 -9.19 35.05
CA THR A 17 10.93 -8.52 33.92
C THR A 17 11.49 -9.50 32.90
N ILE A 18 12.07 -10.63 33.35
CA ILE A 18 12.49 -11.72 32.45
C ILE A 18 11.29 -12.33 31.72
N PHE A 19 10.17 -12.52 32.41
CA PHE A 19 8.95 -13.07 31.84
C PHE A 19 8.34 -12.13 30.79
N GLU A 20 8.22 -10.84 31.11
CA GLU A 20 7.77 -9.78 30.19
C GLU A 20 8.68 -9.69 28.95
N LEU A 21 10.00 -9.72 29.14
CA LEU A 21 10.96 -9.72 28.04
C LEU A 21 10.82 -10.98 27.18
N GLY A 22 10.60 -12.15 27.80
CA GLY A 22 10.34 -13.41 27.11
C GLY A 22 9.06 -13.36 26.27
N ILE A 23 7.97 -12.82 26.81
CA ILE A 23 6.73 -12.58 26.07
C ILE A 23 6.96 -11.58 24.93
N TYR A 24 7.64 -10.47 25.20
CA TYR A 24 7.95 -9.47 24.19
C TYR A 24 8.72 -10.10 23.03
N VAL A 25 9.77 -10.88 23.33
CA VAL A 25 10.55 -11.59 22.31
C VAL A 25 9.69 -12.61 21.57
N TYR A 26 8.89 -13.43 22.26
CA TYR A 26 8.02 -14.43 21.63
C TYR A 26 6.98 -13.80 20.70
N VAL A 27 6.32 -12.72 21.14
CA VAL A 27 5.33 -11.99 20.32
C VAL A 27 5.99 -11.22 19.18
N LYS A 28 7.24 -10.76 19.36
CA LYS A 28 8.04 -10.10 18.32
C LYS A 28 8.81 -11.07 17.45
N GLN A 29 8.80 -12.37 17.71
CA GLN A 29 9.34 -13.32 16.75
C GLN A 29 8.53 -13.13 15.47
N PRO A 30 9.19 -12.77 14.35
CA PRO A 30 8.49 -12.79 13.08
C PRO A 30 7.96 -14.21 12.95
N ALA A 31 6.65 -14.35 12.73
CA ALA A 31 6.13 -15.62 12.28
C ALA A 31 6.93 -15.95 11.03
N ILE A 32 7.84 -16.92 11.14
CA ILE A 32 8.50 -17.50 9.98
C ILE A 32 7.38 -18.27 9.29
N GLN A 33 6.59 -17.55 8.49
CA GLN A 33 5.65 -18.14 7.57
C GLN A 33 6.46 -18.60 6.37
N ASP A 34 7.17 -19.71 6.56
CA ASP A 34 7.52 -20.59 5.45
C ASP A 34 6.30 -21.49 5.15
N GLU A 35 5.10 -20.88 5.12
CA GLU A 35 3.91 -21.55 4.61
C GLU A 35 4.12 -21.68 3.11
N GLN A 36 4.54 -22.87 2.69
CA GLN A 36 4.72 -23.20 1.29
C GLN A 36 3.33 -23.33 0.65
N PHE A 37 2.85 -22.23 0.08
CA PHE A 37 1.60 -22.21 -0.70
C PHE A 37 1.79 -22.91 -2.04
N SER A 38 0.82 -23.71 -2.47
CA SER A 38 0.82 -24.31 -3.81
C SER A 38 0.47 -23.29 -4.91
N TYR A 39 -0.12 -22.16 -4.54
CA TYR A 39 -0.69 -21.15 -5.44
C TYR A 39 -1.83 -21.67 -6.33
N LYS A 40 -2.44 -22.80 -5.98
CA LYS A 40 -3.57 -23.42 -6.70
C LYS A 40 -4.90 -23.11 -6.03
N GLY A 41 -5.90 -22.72 -6.83
CA GLY A 41 -7.23 -22.40 -6.29
C GLY A 41 -7.16 -21.28 -5.24
N ALA A 42 -7.59 -21.58 -4.01
CA ALA A 42 -7.57 -20.66 -2.87
C ALA A 42 -6.30 -20.80 -1.99
N ASP A 43 -5.37 -21.69 -2.32
CA ASP A 43 -4.16 -21.93 -1.55
C ASP A 43 -3.05 -20.94 -1.94
N HIS A 44 -3.19 -19.71 -1.46
CA HIS A 44 -2.24 -18.60 -1.65
C HIS A 44 -2.43 -17.56 -0.53
N PRO A 45 -1.43 -16.72 -0.24
CA PRO A 45 -1.60 -15.65 0.74
C PRO A 45 -2.55 -14.57 0.21
N ASN A 46 -3.15 -13.80 1.12
CA ASN A 46 -3.99 -12.64 0.79
C ASN A 46 -3.18 -11.36 0.58
N ALA A 47 -1.89 -11.38 0.90
CA ALA A 47 -0.99 -10.24 0.78
C ALA A 47 0.28 -10.66 0.03
N PHE A 48 0.78 -9.75 -0.79
CA PHE A 48 2.09 -9.90 -1.41
C PHE A 48 3.18 -9.58 -0.39
N SER A 49 4.16 -10.46 -0.26
CA SER A 49 5.26 -10.28 0.68
C SER A 49 6.17 -9.16 0.20
N VAL A 50 6.25 -8.10 0.99
CA VAL A 50 7.18 -6.98 0.78
C VAL A 50 7.95 -6.74 2.07
N PRO A 51 9.20 -6.28 2.00
CA PRO A 51 9.93 -5.84 3.19
C PRO A 51 9.16 -4.79 3.99
N ASP A 52 9.48 -4.68 5.29
CA ASP A 52 8.88 -3.67 6.16
C ASP A 52 9.01 -2.26 5.57
N MET A 53 7.86 -1.62 5.33
CA MET A 53 7.79 -0.26 4.80
C MET A 53 7.94 0.75 5.94
N LYS A 54 8.98 1.57 5.85
CA LYS A 54 9.19 2.68 6.79
C LYS A 54 8.27 3.84 6.47
N HIS A 55 7.99 4.66 7.48
CA HIS A 55 7.35 5.95 7.27
C HIS A 55 8.35 6.95 6.69
N VAL A 56 7.92 7.69 5.68
CA VAL A 56 8.69 8.74 5.00
C VAL A 56 7.87 10.02 4.93
N ALA A 57 8.55 11.16 5.01
CA ALA A 57 7.94 12.45 4.76
C ALA A 57 7.86 12.68 3.24
N LEU A 58 6.68 13.08 2.76
CA LEU A 58 6.43 13.44 1.38
C LEU A 58 5.72 14.79 1.36
N TYR A 59 6.32 15.79 0.73
CA TYR A 59 5.63 17.04 0.43
C TYR A 59 4.77 16.82 -0.82
N GLN A 60 3.46 16.96 -0.69
CA GLN A 60 2.56 16.90 -1.83
C GLN A 60 2.58 18.26 -2.54
N GLU A 61 2.80 18.26 -3.85
CA GLU A 61 2.79 19.47 -4.68
C GLU A 61 2.20 19.17 -6.06
N ASN A 62 1.89 20.24 -6.81
CA ASN A 62 1.43 20.10 -8.18
C ASN A 62 2.54 19.49 -9.04
N THR A 63 2.19 18.45 -9.77
CA THR A 63 3.13 17.73 -10.63
C THR A 63 3.01 18.19 -12.07
N VAL A 64 4.15 18.27 -12.76
CA VAL A 64 4.20 18.43 -14.24
C VAL A 64 4.01 17.10 -14.96
N HIS A 65 4.08 15.98 -14.22
CA HIS A 65 3.84 14.63 -14.72
C HIS A 65 2.39 14.22 -14.53
N TYR A 66 1.94 13.21 -15.29
CA TYR A 66 0.57 12.69 -15.24
C TYR A 66 -0.53 13.70 -15.62
N PRO A 67 -0.35 14.58 -16.63
CA PRO A 67 -1.45 15.41 -17.10
C PRO A 67 -2.59 14.52 -17.63
N LEU A 68 -3.82 15.07 -17.66
CA LEU A 68 -5.01 14.32 -18.08
C LEU A 68 -4.90 13.73 -19.49
N THR A 69 -4.04 14.27 -20.34
CA THR A 69 -3.86 13.87 -21.75
C THR A 69 -2.71 12.87 -21.99
N SER A 70 -1.82 12.65 -21.02
CA SER A 70 -0.60 11.83 -21.23
C SER A 70 -0.82 10.36 -20.86
N GLY A 71 -1.38 9.56 -21.78
CA GLY A 71 -1.61 8.14 -21.52
C GLY A 71 -0.36 7.36 -21.05
N ASP A 72 0.79 7.62 -21.68
CA ASP A 72 2.05 6.93 -21.39
C ASP A 72 2.54 7.15 -19.95
N ASP A 73 2.36 8.36 -19.39
CA ASP A 73 2.74 8.61 -18.00
C ASP A 73 1.89 7.77 -17.05
N TRP A 74 0.59 7.68 -17.30
CA TRP A 74 -0.32 6.90 -16.47
C TRP A 74 -0.08 5.39 -16.58
N GLU A 75 0.27 4.88 -17.76
CA GLU A 75 0.61 3.47 -17.95
C GLU A 75 1.84 3.05 -17.12
N ARG A 76 2.84 3.93 -17.00
CA ARG A 76 4.06 3.67 -16.21
C ARG A 76 3.82 3.45 -14.72
N LEU A 77 2.66 3.85 -14.20
CA LEU A 77 2.27 3.62 -12.80
C LEU A 77 1.96 2.14 -12.51
N SER A 78 1.82 1.30 -13.53
CA SER A 78 1.49 -0.13 -13.37
C SER A 78 2.33 -1.00 -14.30
N PRO A 79 3.62 -1.23 -13.99
CA PRO A 79 4.49 -2.08 -14.79
C PRO A 79 3.88 -3.45 -15.06
N ARG A 80 3.91 -3.89 -16.32
CA ARG A 80 3.27 -5.15 -16.79
C ARG A 80 1.79 -5.26 -16.40
N GLY A 81 1.07 -4.14 -16.44
CA GLY A 81 -0.34 -4.09 -16.04
C GLY A 81 -0.56 -4.35 -14.55
N GLY A 82 0.45 -4.11 -13.71
CA GLY A 82 0.34 -4.27 -12.26
C GLY A 82 0.29 -5.71 -11.76
N LEU A 83 0.68 -6.66 -12.62
CA LEU A 83 0.69 -8.08 -12.29
C LEU A 83 2.02 -8.50 -11.66
N VAL A 84 1.94 -9.37 -10.67
CA VAL A 84 3.04 -10.19 -10.15
C VAL A 84 2.75 -11.65 -10.44
N PHE A 85 3.78 -12.48 -10.53
CA PHE A 85 3.65 -13.89 -10.83
C PHE A 85 4.19 -14.70 -9.66
N LEU A 86 3.39 -15.59 -9.07
CA LEU A 86 3.76 -16.30 -7.85
C LEU A 86 3.63 -17.82 -8.01
N GLY A 87 4.47 -18.53 -7.26
CA GLY A 87 4.46 -19.98 -7.17
C GLY A 87 5.11 -20.69 -8.37
N PRO A 88 5.16 -22.04 -8.31
CA PRO A 88 5.84 -22.86 -9.32
C PRO A 88 5.26 -22.70 -10.73
N GLU A 89 3.95 -22.48 -10.83
CA GLU A 89 3.23 -22.29 -12.09
C GLU A 89 3.17 -20.82 -12.54
N LYS A 90 3.87 -19.90 -11.84
CA LYS A 90 3.92 -18.47 -12.16
C LYS A 90 2.53 -17.85 -12.32
N ARG A 91 1.62 -18.15 -11.40
CA ARG A 91 0.23 -17.68 -11.43
C ARG A 91 0.19 -16.14 -11.33
N PRO A 92 -0.55 -15.44 -12.19
CA PRO A 92 -0.66 -13.98 -12.12
C PRO A 92 -1.59 -13.52 -10.99
N PHE A 93 -1.17 -12.47 -10.28
CA PHE A 93 -1.96 -11.76 -9.28
C PHE A 93 -1.82 -10.25 -9.50
N MET A 94 -2.89 -9.48 -9.27
CA MET A 94 -2.84 -8.01 -9.31
C MET A 94 -2.72 -7.46 -7.89
N LEU A 95 -1.73 -6.60 -7.65
CA LEU A 95 -1.63 -5.92 -6.35
C LEU A 95 -2.70 -4.83 -6.25
N GLY A 96 -3.33 -4.72 -5.08
CA GLY A 96 -4.32 -3.66 -4.82
C GLY A 96 -3.78 -2.24 -5.04
N HIS A 97 -2.46 -2.02 -4.87
CA HIS A 97 -1.81 -0.76 -5.20
C HIS A 97 -1.97 -0.40 -6.69
N PHE A 98 -1.62 -1.33 -7.60
CA PHE A 98 -1.73 -1.09 -9.03
C PHE A 98 -3.18 -1.08 -9.54
N HIS A 99 -4.08 -1.85 -8.91
CA HIS A 99 -5.51 -1.77 -9.22
C HIS A 99 -6.07 -0.37 -8.94
N GLN A 100 -5.65 0.29 -7.84
CA GLN A 100 -6.01 1.68 -7.56
C GLN A 100 -5.50 2.63 -8.66
N MET A 101 -4.24 2.47 -9.11
CA MET A 101 -3.68 3.31 -10.17
C MET A 101 -4.41 3.14 -11.50
N GLN A 102 -4.75 1.91 -11.89
CA GLN A 102 -5.54 1.65 -13.09
C GLN A 102 -6.97 2.19 -13.00
N CYS A 103 -7.58 2.15 -11.81
CA CYS A 103 -8.88 2.77 -11.57
C CYS A 103 -8.82 4.28 -11.77
N LEU A 104 -7.75 4.94 -11.29
CA LEU A 104 -7.54 6.38 -11.50
C LEU A 104 -7.33 6.70 -12.98
N ASP A 105 -6.54 5.89 -13.70
CA ASP A 105 -6.36 6.07 -15.14
C ASP A 105 -7.67 5.89 -15.92
N THR A 106 -8.49 4.90 -15.56
CA THR A 106 -9.82 4.71 -16.14
C THR A 106 -10.70 5.96 -15.96
N ILE A 107 -10.72 6.54 -14.76
CA ILE A 107 -11.47 7.76 -14.48
C ILE A 107 -10.91 8.94 -15.28
N ARG A 108 -9.59 9.10 -15.33
CA ARG A 108 -8.93 10.13 -16.15
C ARG A 108 -9.34 10.02 -17.61
N GLN A 109 -9.32 8.81 -18.19
CA GLN A 109 -9.70 8.62 -19.60
C GLN A 109 -11.11 9.14 -19.87
N VAL A 110 -12.06 8.86 -18.97
CA VAL A 110 -13.43 9.40 -19.08
C VAL A 110 -13.45 10.92 -19.01
N LEU A 111 -12.72 11.51 -18.05
CA LEU A 111 -12.63 12.97 -17.89
C LEU A 111 -11.99 13.64 -19.12
N ALA A 112 -10.94 13.05 -19.69
CA ALA A 112 -10.22 13.57 -20.85
C ALA A 112 -11.05 13.53 -22.15
N HIS A 113 -12.01 12.59 -22.27
CA HIS A 113 -12.81 12.39 -23.48
C HIS A 113 -14.29 12.81 -23.35
N SER A 114 -14.67 13.38 -22.20
CA SER A 114 -16.03 13.78 -21.83
C SER A 114 -16.70 14.79 -22.79
N SER A 115 -15.95 15.46 -23.67
CA SER A 115 -16.50 16.45 -24.63
C SER A 115 -17.04 15.84 -25.92
N THR A 116 -16.83 14.54 -26.16
CA THR A 116 -17.48 13.84 -27.26
C THR A 116 -18.82 13.31 -26.76
N ASN A 117 -19.92 13.64 -27.46
CA ASN A 117 -21.31 13.23 -27.18
C ASN A 117 -21.54 11.70 -27.25
N SER A 118 -20.69 10.89 -26.62
CA SER A 118 -20.99 9.51 -26.32
C SER A 118 -21.55 9.48 -24.91
N SER A 119 -22.86 9.31 -24.83
CA SER A 119 -23.60 9.02 -23.61
C SER A 119 -23.13 7.71 -22.97
N THR A 120 -21.96 7.73 -22.33
CA THR A 120 -21.46 6.68 -21.43
C THR A 120 -21.26 7.25 -20.03
N ALA A 121 -22.19 8.11 -19.59
CA ALA A 121 -22.51 8.20 -18.18
C ALA A 121 -22.80 6.77 -17.66
N GLY A 122 -21.77 6.09 -17.15
CA GLY A 122 -21.86 4.72 -16.63
C GLY A 122 -21.26 3.60 -17.48
N ASP A 123 -20.02 3.72 -17.99
CA ASP A 123 -19.25 2.49 -18.27
C ASP A 123 -19.15 1.67 -16.97
N TRP A 124 -19.37 0.35 -17.08
CA TRP A 124 -19.36 -0.55 -15.93
C TRP A 124 -18.01 -0.47 -15.19
N LYS A 125 -16.91 -0.27 -15.95
CA LYS A 125 -15.56 -0.10 -15.40
C LYS A 125 -15.47 1.16 -14.56
N THR A 126 -15.94 2.30 -15.05
CA THR A 126 -15.93 3.56 -14.27
C THR A 126 -16.72 3.41 -12.99
N ARG A 127 -17.91 2.81 -13.02
CA ARG A 127 -18.71 2.55 -11.81
C ARG A 127 -18.02 1.59 -10.84
N HIS A 128 -17.38 0.54 -11.36
CA HIS A 128 -16.55 -0.38 -10.59
C HIS A 128 -15.38 0.35 -9.92
N CYS A 129 -14.63 1.14 -10.68
CA CYS A 129 -13.46 1.90 -10.23
C CYS A 129 -13.84 2.92 -9.15
N MET A 130 -14.92 3.68 -9.35
CA MET A 130 -15.42 4.62 -8.35
C MET A 130 -15.81 3.91 -7.04
N ASN A 131 -16.47 2.75 -7.12
CA ASN A 131 -16.81 1.99 -5.91
C ASN A 131 -15.58 1.34 -5.24
N TYR A 132 -14.58 0.92 -6.02
CA TYR A 132 -13.33 0.38 -5.49
C TYR A 132 -12.52 1.48 -4.76
N LEU A 133 -12.32 2.64 -5.39
CA LEU A 133 -11.64 3.78 -4.77
C LEU A 133 -12.39 4.29 -3.52
N ARG A 134 -13.72 4.34 -3.54
CA ARG A 134 -14.52 4.67 -2.36
C ARG A 134 -14.23 3.74 -1.19
N GLN A 135 -14.18 2.42 -1.42
CA GLN A 135 -13.85 1.44 -0.38
C GLN A 135 -12.43 1.68 0.16
N MET A 136 -11.46 1.89 -0.72
CA MET A 136 -10.08 2.15 -0.32
C MET A 136 -9.94 3.42 0.53
N VAL A 137 -10.59 4.52 0.11
CA VAL A 137 -10.61 5.78 0.87
C VAL A 137 -11.25 5.58 2.24
N MET A 138 -12.39 4.88 2.35
CA MET A 138 -13.03 4.65 3.65
C MET A 138 -12.16 3.81 4.61
N CYS A 139 -11.36 2.87 4.09
CA CYS A 139 -10.48 2.05 4.92
C CYS A 139 -9.20 2.75 5.37
N ARG A 140 -8.71 3.74 4.61
CA ARG A 140 -7.38 4.36 4.80
C ARG A 140 -7.41 5.88 4.70
N ALA A 141 -8.54 6.50 5.02
CA ALA A 141 -8.70 7.95 4.96
C ALA A 141 -7.69 8.63 5.89
N ASN A 142 -7.01 9.63 5.37
CA ASN A 142 -6.21 10.53 6.19
C ASN A 142 -7.16 11.53 6.86
N THR A 143 -7.16 11.59 8.18
CA THR A 143 -8.02 12.49 8.99
C THR A 143 -7.34 13.82 9.33
N ARG A 144 -6.15 14.08 8.75
CA ARG A 144 -5.44 15.35 8.91
C ARG A 144 -6.26 16.50 8.34
N LEU A 145 -6.27 17.62 9.08
CA LEU A 145 -6.86 18.88 8.62
C LEU A 145 -6.03 19.47 7.47
N GLU A 146 -6.71 19.93 6.42
CA GLU A 146 -6.10 20.69 5.34
C GLU A 146 -5.97 22.17 5.71
N ARG A 147 -4.89 22.81 5.27
CA ARG A 147 -4.63 24.21 5.61
C ARG A 147 -5.51 25.13 4.76
N SER A 148 -6.17 26.09 5.41
CA SER A 148 -6.82 27.21 4.72
C SER A 148 -5.88 28.42 4.64
N THR A 149 -5.76 29.03 3.47
CA THR A 149 -4.93 30.21 3.19
C THR A 149 -5.68 31.54 3.32
N GLY A 150 -6.96 31.54 3.70
CA GLY A 150 -7.72 32.78 3.94
C GLY A 150 -9.16 32.61 4.42
N LEU A 151 -9.64 33.57 5.23
CA LEU A 151 -11.01 33.66 5.78
C LEU A 151 -11.96 34.52 4.92
N TYR A 152 -11.44 35.31 3.98
CA TYR A 152 -12.21 36.32 3.24
C TYR A 152 -12.05 36.16 1.72
N GLY A 153 -13.13 35.79 1.03
CA GLY A 153 -13.41 36.27 -0.33
C GLY A 153 -13.19 35.35 -1.53
N ALA A 154 -12.46 34.23 -1.42
CA ALA A 154 -12.33 33.26 -2.51
C ALA A 154 -12.87 31.88 -2.09
N VAL A 155 -13.69 31.28 -2.96
CA VAL A 155 -14.43 30.02 -2.74
C VAL A 155 -13.51 28.78 -2.69
N HIS A 156 -12.18 28.96 -2.78
CA HIS A 156 -11.20 27.88 -2.86
C HIS A 156 -9.90 28.22 -2.10
N ASN A 157 -9.96 28.31 -0.77
CA ASN A 157 -8.80 28.66 0.07
C ASN A 157 -8.13 27.45 0.73
N VAL A 158 -8.58 26.23 0.45
CA VAL A 158 -7.95 25.03 1.01
C VAL A 158 -6.83 24.60 0.08
N ILE A 159 -5.61 24.54 0.61
CA ILE A 159 -4.45 24.04 -0.13
C ILE A 159 -4.19 22.59 0.24
N SER A 160 -3.91 21.78 -0.79
CA SER A 160 -3.55 20.37 -0.62
C SER A 160 -2.04 20.19 -0.43
N GLU A 161 -1.26 21.24 -0.72
CA GLU A 161 0.19 21.24 -0.69
C GLU A 161 0.73 21.31 0.73
N GLN A 162 1.13 20.16 1.26
CA GLN A 162 1.63 20.03 2.63
C GLN A 162 2.45 18.74 2.80
N ASP A 163 3.13 18.65 3.95
CA ASP A 163 3.84 17.43 4.34
C ASP A 163 2.86 16.34 4.78
N HIS A 164 3.05 15.16 4.19
CA HIS A 164 2.40 13.91 4.55
C HIS A 164 3.44 12.92 5.11
N VAL A 165 3.00 12.08 6.04
CA VAL A 165 3.79 10.93 6.50
C VAL A 165 3.17 9.69 5.86
N CYS A 166 3.88 9.09 4.93
CA CYS A 166 3.41 7.96 4.12
C CYS A 166 4.25 6.72 4.39
N LEU A 167 3.71 5.54 4.08
CA LEU A 167 4.54 4.34 3.93
C LEU A 167 5.36 4.45 2.65
N ASP A 168 6.63 4.05 2.71
CA ASP A 168 7.52 4.09 1.55
C ASP A 168 7.08 3.09 0.46
N TRP A 169 6.27 3.60 -0.47
CA TRP A 169 5.71 2.81 -1.56
C TRP A 169 6.76 2.27 -2.54
N ARG A 170 7.98 2.85 -2.57
CA ARG A 170 9.06 2.42 -3.47
C ARG A 170 9.44 0.96 -3.21
N VAL A 171 9.34 0.51 -1.97
CA VAL A 171 9.55 -0.89 -1.56
C VAL A 171 8.64 -1.86 -2.34
N VAL A 172 7.40 -1.45 -2.64
CA VAL A 172 6.45 -2.26 -3.44
C VAL A 172 6.95 -2.38 -4.88
N TYR A 173 7.41 -1.28 -5.48
CA TYR A 173 7.93 -1.30 -6.85
C TYR A 173 9.22 -2.10 -6.97
N ASP A 174 10.09 -2.01 -5.97
CA ASP A 174 11.34 -2.78 -5.93
C ASP A 174 11.05 -4.28 -5.83
N ALA A 175 10.10 -4.69 -4.98
CA ALA A 175 9.67 -6.09 -4.85
C ALA A 175 9.01 -6.61 -6.14
N VAL A 176 8.18 -5.79 -6.81
CA VAL A 176 7.55 -6.14 -8.09
C VAL A 176 8.59 -6.28 -9.20
N ARG A 177 9.58 -5.37 -9.24
CA ARG A 177 10.68 -5.45 -10.20
C ARG A 177 11.49 -6.73 -10.02
N GLU A 178 11.78 -7.12 -8.78
CA GLU A 178 12.47 -8.40 -8.53
C GLU A 178 11.59 -9.60 -8.93
N ASN A 179 10.29 -9.57 -8.63
CA ASN A 179 9.35 -10.60 -9.06
C ASN A 179 9.37 -10.78 -10.60
N HIS A 180 9.36 -9.67 -11.35
CA HIS A 180 9.44 -9.69 -12.81
C HIS A 180 10.79 -10.25 -13.30
N HIS A 181 11.89 -9.85 -12.68
CA HIS A 181 13.21 -10.38 -13.01
C HIS A 181 13.32 -11.90 -12.76
N LEU A 182 12.75 -12.41 -11.66
CA LEU A 182 12.69 -13.85 -11.40
C LEU A 182 11.84 -14.58 -12.45
N TYR A 183 10.68 -14.01 -12.80
CA TYR A 183 9.80 -14.54 -13.84
C TYR A 183 10.53 -14.66 -15.19
N ASP A 184 11.23 -13.60 -15.61
CA ASP A 184 11.93 -13.50 -16.89
C ASP A 184 13.15 -14.44 -16.94
N THR A 185 13.84 -14.63 -15.81
CA THR A 185 15.00 -15.54 -15.69
C THR A 185 14.62 -17.01 -15.46
N GLY A 186 13.34 -17.35 -15.49
CA GLY A 186 12.88 -18.73 -15.33
C GLY A 186 12.88 -19.24 -13.89
N ARG A 187 13.25 -18.41 -12.91
CA ARG A 187 13.20 -18.76 -11.48
C ARG A 187 11.75 -18.69 -10.98
N ALA A 188 11.41 -19.55 -10.03
CA ALA A 188 10.09 -19.51 -9.40
C ALA A 188 10.03 -18.30 -8.45
N PRO A 189 9.19 -17.29 -8.72
CA PRO A 189 9.00 -16.19 -7.78
C PRO A 189 8.15 -16.72 -6.62
N GLN A 190 8.67 -16.57 -5.39
CA GLN A 190 7.96 -16.99 -4.18
C GLN A 190 6.86 -16.01 -3.81
#